data_AF-A0A8K1CIH6-F1
#
_entry.id   AF-A0A8K1CIH6-F1
#
_cell.length_a   1.000
_cell.length_b   1.000
_cell.length_c   1.000
_cell.angle_alpha   90.00
_cell.angle_beta   90.00
_cell.angle_gamma   90.00
#
_symmetry.space_group_name_H-M   'P 1'
#
loop_
_entity.id
_entity.type
_entity.pdbx_description
1 polymer ?
#
loop_
_entity_poly.entity_id
_entity_poly.type
_entity_poly.pdbx_seq_one_letter_code
_entity_poly.pdbx_strand_id
1 'polypeptide(L)'
;MLERRENYERIPRFFFPTPGRLAEDIASQSRVICKQQVGERLKDLLIEPLELQALTKAVSKYTVFPKLSHFQTRMLSKNVVKSGVVVIDELLEPHALLPISYDGFKQVRVEMYTNYTASSAVKAVLDPRTFLMFPRDEDDCVNGYTLLECIYQLQRSSIATKCLVEHEAVTIEGMVGELELSSIIREMIATATTLHLDLESDFRPFYELICTRMIVLRHDFKANGPPTQIPVDDLLACPAFLEFIQLMHPGLEGHFVKATNRFDPSAVQAIHRQYVQLDRNKNGMISSDELIDYGKKKAFNPIHQTPTHDLTRAFVNQVFAETTTHPPHGEIDFKAYVDFTLLMADKSSETALRYFWNLLDFQKQGFVDAFVLDVFLRDLVQKIREYGDDESITTTRLRVGSTGLMFA
;
A
#
# COMPACT_ATOMS: atom_id res chain seq x y z
N MET A 1 4.50 -26.02 -12.40
CA MET A 1 3.10 -25.74 -12.00
C MET A 1 3.07 -25.03 -10.65
N LEU A 2 3.52 -23.77 -10.62
CA LEU A 2 3.55 -22.91 -9.45
C LEU A 2 2.96 -21.55 -9.85
N GLU A 3 1.70 -21.58 -10.26
CA GLU A 3 0.85 -20.39 -10.39
C GLU A 3 -0.21 -20.51 -9.30
N ARG A 4 0.06 -19.91 -8.13
CA ARG A 4 -0.96 -19.68 -7.09
C ARG A 4 -0.44 -18.68 -6.06
N ARG A 5 -0.16 -17.45 -6.50
CA ARG A 5 0.04 -16.29 -5.61
C ARG A 5 -0.43 -15.02 -6.32
N GLU A 6 -1.72 -14.93 -6.60
CA GLU A 6 -2.34 -13.65 -6.99
C GLU A 6 -3.88 -13.63 -6.81
N ASN A 7 -4.42 -14.48 -5.94
CA ASN A 7 -5.80 -14.33 -5.46
C ASN A 7 -5.77 -13.91 -4.00
N TYR A 8 -5.42 -12.64 -3.75
CA TYR A 8 -6.05 -11.97 -2.62
C TYR A 8 -7.50 -11.78 -3.04
N GLU A 9 -8.36 -12.67 -2.52
CA GLU A 9 -9.80 -12.60 -2.68
C GLU A 9 -10.27 -11.21 -2.26
N ARG A 10 -10.50 -10.36 -3.27
CA ARG A 10 -11.00 -9.01 -3.08
C ARG A 10 -12.33 -9.12 -2.36
N ILE A 11 -12.39 -8.65 -1.13
CA ILE A 11 -13.64 -8.36 -0.43
C ILE A 11 -14.53 -7.60 -1.43
N PRO A 12 -15.77 -8.06 -1.68
CA PRO A 12 -16.64 -7.42 -2.67
C PRO A 12 -16.79 -5.93 -2.39
N ARG A 13 -16.66 -5.09 -3.44
CA ARG A 13 -16.73 -3.60 -3.37
C ARG A 13 -18.01 -3.03 -2.72
N PHE A 14 -18.99 -3.88 -2.42
CA PHE A 14 -20.27 -3.52 -1.81
C PHE A 14 -20.19 -3.11 -0.34
N PHE A 15 -19.14 -3.51 0.38
CA PHE A 15 -18.95 -3.15 1.80
C PHE A 15 -18.55 -1.69 2.01
N PHE A 16 -18.07 -1.03 0.97
CA PHE A 16 -17.73 0.39 1.01
C PHE A 16 -18.98 1.21 0.67
N PRO A 17 -19.26 2.30 1.40
CA PRO A 17 -20.21 3.30 0.92
C PRO A 17 -19.72 3.79 -0.43
N THR A 18 -20.41 3.41 -1.51
CA THR A 18 -20.07 3.84 -2.86
C THR A 18 -20.45 5.32 -2.96
N PRO A 19 -19.51 6.24 -3.24
CA PRO A 19 -19.79 7.66 -3.46
C PRO A 19 -20.86 7.84 -4.54
N GLY A 20 -20.94 6.94 -5.54
CA GLY A 20 -21.96 6.97 -6.60
C GLY A 20 -23.41 6.83 -6.10
N ARG A 21 -23.66 6.01 -5.07
CA ARG A 21 -25.00 5.94 -4.45
C ARG A 21 -25.26 7.11 -3.50
N LEU A 22 -24.22 7.62 -2.85
CA LEU A 22 -24.32 8.90 -2.15
C LEU A 22 -24.65 10.02 -3.14
N ALA A 23 -24.02 10.05 -4.32
CA ALA A 23 -24.16 11.11 -5.33
C ALA A 23 -25.54 11.12 -6.00
N GLU A 24 -26.15 9.96 -6.27
CA GLU A 24 -27.54 9.87 -6.78
C GLU A 24 -28.58 10.23 -5.70
N ASP A 25 -28.34 9.84 -4.44
CA ASP A 25 -29.17 10.28 -3.29
C ASP A 25 -28.95 11.78 -2.97
N ILE A 26 -27.76 12.34 -3.23
CA ILE A 26 -27.39 13.75 -3.04
C ILE A 26 -27.94 14.63 -4.18
N ALA A 27 -27.97 14.13 -5.42
CA ALA A 27 -28.51 14.86 -6.56
C ALA A 27 -30.04 14.95 -6.52
N SER A 28 -30.72 13.92 -6.01
CA SER A 28 -32.17 13.91 -5.83
C SER A 28 -32.64 14.67 -4.57
N GLN A 29 -31.73 14.96 -3.63
CA GLN A 29 -31.99 15.78 -2.45
C GLN A 29 -31.02 16.97 -2.38
N SER A 30 -31.30 18.02 -3.16
CA SER A 30 -30.68 19.33 -2.94
C SER A 30 -30.96 19.81 -1.51
N ARG A 31 -29.99 19.59 -0.62
CA ARG A 31 -29.76 20.30 0.64
C ARG A 31 -28.40 19.86 1.16
N VAL A 32 -27.50 20.84 1.27
CA VAL A 32 -26.30 20.85 2.11
C VAL A 32 -26.41 19.82 3.23
N ILE A 33 -25.83 18.63 3.02
CA ILE A 33 -25.67 17.66 4.10
C ILE A 33 -24.58 18.27 4.98
N CYS A 34 -25.00 18.86 6.09
CA CYS A 34 -24.09 19.53 7.02
C CYS A 34 -23.04 18.53 7.53
N LYS A 35 -21.79 18.97 7.76
CA LYS A 35 -20.71 18.17 8.37
C LYS A 35 -21.17 17.30 9.53
N GLN A 36 -22.08 17.84 10.34
CA GLN A 36 -22.68 17.14 11.47
C GLN A 36 -23.47 15.90 11.02
N GLN A 37 -24.24 15.94 9.95
CA GLN A 37 -25.05 14.79 9.49
C GLN A 37 -24.21 13.66 8.91
N VAL A 38 -23.14 13.97 8.15
CA VAL A 38 -22.22 12.91 7.68
C VAL A 38 -21.37 12.38 8.85
N GLY A 39 -20.90 13.27 9.72
CA GLY A 39 -20.19 12.89 10.95
C GLY A 39 -21.01 11.98 11.86
N GLU A 40 -22.29 12.29 12.09
CA GLU A 40 -23.21 11.43 12.88
C GLU A 40 -23.47 10.09 12.17
N ARG A 41 -23.72 10.08 10.85
CA ARG A 41 -23.89 8.81 10.11
C ARG A 41 -22.63 7.95 10.06
N LEU A 42 -21.45 8.57 10.08
CA LEU A 42 -20.16 7.87 10.13
C LEU A 42 -19.82 7.41 11.55
N LYS A 43 -20.26 8.11 12.61
CA LYS A 43 -20.13 7.63 14.00
C LYS A 43 -20.85 6.29 14.19
N ASP A 44 -22.02 6.11 13.59
CA ASP A 44 -22.75 4.84 13.63
C ASP A 44 -22.04 3.69 12.90
N LEU A 45 -21.04 3.99 12.07
CA LEU A 45 -20.23 3.03 11.29
C LEU A 45 -18.86 2.75 11.92
N LEU A 46 -18.43 3.54 12.92
CA LEU A 46 -17.21 3.26 13.65
C LEU A 46 -17.45 2.14 14.66
N ILE A 47 -16.53 1.19 14.69
CA ILE A 47 -16.55 0.07 15.61
C ILE A 47 -15.71 0.45 16.81
N GLU A 48 -16.33 0.41 17.99
CA GLU A 48 -15.65 0.73 19.25
C GLU A 48 -14.67 -0.40 19.64
N PRO A 49 -13.52 -0.11 20.30
CA PRO A 49 -12.54 -1.14 20.66
C PRO A 49 -13.13 -2.29 21.50
N LEU A 50 -14.06 -1.98 22.41
CA LEU A 50 -14.76 -2.97 23.22
C LEU A 50 -15.69 -3.86 22.39
N GLU A 51 -16.37 -3.28 21.40
CA GLU A 51 -17.23 -4.00 20.47
C GLU A 51 -16.41 -4.96 19.60
N LEU A 52 -15.26 -4.50 19.12
CA LEU A 52 -14.33 -5.30 18.34
C LEU A 52 -13.76 -6.48 19.15
N GLN A 53 -13.37 -6.23 20.41
CA GLN A 53 -12.89 -7.28 21.31
C GLN A 53 -13.99 -8.32 21.61
N ALA A 54 -15.23 -7.86 21.84
CA ALA A 54 -16.38 -8.72 22.04
C ALA A 54 -16.65 -9.61 20.83
N LEU A 55 -16.58 -9.04 19.64
CA LEU A 55 -16.79 -9.76 18.39
C LEU A 55 -15.72 -10.82 18.15
N THR A 56 -14.45 -10.50 18.37
CA THR A 56 -13.37 -11.48 18.21
C THR A 56 -13.53 -12.64 19.18
N LYS A 57 -13.96 -12.38 20.43
CA LYS A 57 -14.29 -13.42 21.40
C LYS A 57 -15.47 -14.28 20.96
N ALA A 58 -16.55 -13.65 20.47
CA ALA A 58 -17.73 -14.36 20.00
C ALA A 58 -17.40 -15.26 18.79
N VAL A 59 -16.66 -14.73 17.81
CA VAL A 59 -16.17 -15.51 16.66
C VAL A 59 -15.38 -16.72 17.12
N SER A 60 -14.40 -16.51 18.02
CA SER A 60 -13.54 -17.58 18.53
C SER A 60 -14.32 -18.66 19.31
N LYS A 61 -15.41 -18.29 19.97
CA LYS A 61 -16.26 -19.20 20.76
C LYS A 61 -17.09 -20.15 19.90
N TYR A 62 -17.54 -19.72 18.72
CA TYR A 62 -18.43 -20.49 17.85
C TYR A 62 -17.72 -21.10 16.64
N THR A 63 -16.39 -21.16 16.66
CA THR A 63 -15.63 -21.87 15.64
C THR A 63 -15.77 -23.37 15.80
N VAL A 64 -15.83 -24.06 14.68
CA VAL A 64 -15.78 -25.51 14.64
C VAL A 64 -14.30 -25.89 14.67
N PHE A 65 -13.83 -26.60 15.69
CA PHE A 65 -12.46 -27.11 15.65
C PHE A 65 -12.44 -28.39 14.80
N PRO A 66 -11.86 -28.38 13.58
CA PRO A 66 -11.62 -29.63 12.87
C PRO A 66 -10.62 -30.46 13.70
N LYS A 67 -10.86 -31.77 13.82
CA LYS A 67 -9.87 -32.69 14.38
C LYS A 67 -8.69 -32.79 13.42
N LEU A 68 -7.70 -31.90 13.58
CA LEU A 68 -6.49 -31.90 12.75
C LEU A 68 -5.62 -33.12 13.06
N SER A 69 -5.12 -33.78 12.01
CA SER A 69 -4.09 -34.82 12.18
C SER A 69 -2.73 -34.19 12.55
N HIS A 70 -1.88 -34.93 13.27
CA HIS A 70 -0.55 -34.47 13.69
C HIS A 70 0.34 -33.94 12.54
N PHE A 71 0.16 -34.44 11.32
CA PHE A 71 0.86 -33.95 10.13
C PHE A 71 0.34 -32.57 9.66
N GLN A 72 -0.99 -32.38 9.65
CA GLN A 72 -1.62 -31.09 9.32
C GLN A 72 -1.26 -30.03 10.37
N THR A 73 -1.24 -30.39 11.65
CA THR A 73 -0.77 -29.53 12.75
C THR A 73 0.65 -29.04 12.50
N ARG A 74 1.56 -29.91 12.03
CA ARG A 74 2.99 -29.58 11.77
C ARG A 74 3.23 -28.80 10.47
N MET A 75 2.32 -28.90 9.49
CA MET A 75 2.32 -28.08 8.28
C MET A 75 1.79 -26.67 8.54
N LEU A 76 0.70 -26.55 9.31
CA LEU A 76 0.08 -25.28 9.68
C LEU A 76 0.99 -24.46 10.62
N SER A 77 1.67 -25.11 11.58
CA SER A 77 2.62 -24.44 12.49
C SER A 77 3.82 -23.81 11.77
N LYS A 78 4.14 -24.24 10.54
CA LYS A 78 5.20 -23.66 9.71
C LYS A 78 4.70 -22.53 8.80
N ASN A 79 3.39 -22.44 8.60
CA ASN A 79 2.72 -21.52 7.69
C ASN A 79 1.72 -20.62 8.45
N VAL A 80 2.01 -20.23 9.70
CA VAL A 80 1.17 -19.29 10.44
C VAL A 80 1.16 -17.97 9.67
N VAL A 81 0.07 -17.74 8.91
CA VAL A 81 -0.18 -16.49 8.22
C VAL A 81 -0.54 -15.49 9.31
N LYS A 82 0.39 -14.61 9.63
CA LYS A 82 0.10 -13.45 10.47
C LYS A 82 -0.85 -12.54 9.69
N SER A 83 -1.98 -12.19 10.29
CA SER A 83 -2.95 -11.28 9.71
C SER A 83 -2.42 -9.84 9.66
N GLY A 84 -1.38 -9.54 10.45
CA GLY A 84 -0.83 -8.20 10.64
C GLY A 84 -1.67 -7.35 11.61
N VAL A 85 -2.78 -7.90 12.12
CA VAL A 85 -3.60 -7.30 13.17
C VAL A 85 -3.21 -7.95 14.49
N VAL A 86 -2.61 -7.18 15.40
CA VAL A 86 -2.04 -7.66 16.67
C VAL A 86 -3.09 -8.39 17.50
N VAL A 87 -4.28 -7.81 17.63
CA VAL A 87 -5.36 -8.40 18.43
C VAL A 87 -5.85 -9.72 17.84
N ILE A 88 -5.89 -9.82 16.51
CA ILE A 88 -6.21 -11.10 15.86
C ILE A 88 -5.06 -12.07 16.17
N ASP A 89 -3.82 -11.73 15.81
CA ASP A 89 -2.65 -12.61 15.99
C ASP A 89 -2.41 -13.06 17.45
N GLU A 90 -2.73 -12.23 18.45
CA GLU A 90 -2.66 -12.57 19.90
C GLU A 90 -3.74 -13.55 20.36
N LEU A 91 -4.92 -13.50 19.74
CA LEU A 91 -6.05 -14.35 20.09
C LEU A 91 -5.99 -15.73 19.40
N LEU A 92 -5.00 -15.95 18.55
CA LEU A 92 -4.83 -17.19 17.80
C LEU A 92 -3.71 -18.00 18.39
N GLU A 93 -4.05 -19.19 18.90
CA GLU A 93 -3.03 -20.22 19.02
C GLU A 93 -2.47 -20.55 17.62
N PRO A 94 -1.17 -20.90 17.50
CA PRO A 94 -0.47 -21.14 16.22
C PRO A 94 -1.04 -22.26 15.32
N HIS A 95 -2.21 -22.81 15.64
CA HIS A 95 -2.87 -23.93 14.96
C HIS A 95 -4.36 -23.70 14.69
N ALA A 96 -4.93 -22.53 15.02
CA ALA A 96 -6.36 -22.29 14.84
C ALA A 96 -6.66 -22.04 13.35
N LEU A 97 -7.36 -22.96 12.69
CA LEU A 97 -8.31 -22.55 11.66
C LEU A 97 -9.56 -22.10 12.43
N LEU A 98 -10.14 -20.96 12.05
CA LEU A 98 -11.37 -20.46 12.66
C LEU A 98 -12.58 -20.72 11.76
N PRO A 99 -12.91 -21.96 11.34
CA PRO A 99 -14.04 -22.16 10.46
C PRO A 99 -15.34 -21.91 11.24
N ILE A 100 -16.20 -21.09 10.65
CA ILE A 100 -17.50 -20.70 11.22
C ILE A 100 -18.57 -21.26 10.29
N SER A 101 -19.36 -22.21 10.78
CA SER A 101 -20.54 -22.67 10.07
C SER A 101 -21.63 -21.58 10.08
N TYR A 102 -22.63 -21.70 9.21
CA TYR A 102 -23.74 -20.74 9.21
C TYR A 102 -24.48 -20.68 10.56
N ASP A 103 -24.57 -21.81 11.27
CA ASP A 103 -25.13 -21.85 12.62
C ASP A 103 -24.25 -21.11 13.64
N GLY A 104 -22.92 -21.30 13.57
CA GLY A 104 -21.96 -20.53 14.38
C GLY A 104 -22.07 -19.03 14.11
N PHE A 105 -22.17 -18.64 12.84
CA PHE A 105 -22.36 -17.24 12.42
C PHE A 105 -23.65 -16.63 12.99
N LYS A 106 -24.76 -17.39 12.99
CA LYS A 106 -26.02 -16.96 13.63
C LYS A 106 -25.84 -16.76 15.13
N GLN A 107 -25.09 -17.62 15.82
CA GLN A 107 -24.83 -17.47 17.25
C GLN A 107 -23.94 -16.25 17.57
N VAL A 108 -22.90 -16.00 16.76
CA VAL A 108 -22.09 -14.77 16.85
C VAL A 108 -23.00 -13.55 16.74
N ARG A 109 -23.89 -13.52 15.73
CA ARG A 109 -24.84 -12.43 15.54
C ARG A 109 -25.78 -12.24 16.73
N VAL A 110 -26.37 -13.32 17.26
CA VAL A 110 -27.25 -13.24 18.43
C VAL A 110 -26.48 -12.67 19.62
N GLU A 111 -25.30 -13.21 19.92
CA GLU A 111 -24.47 -12.76 21.03
C GLU A 111 -24.10 -11.28 20.90
N MET A 112 -23.74 -10.82 19.70
CA MET A 112 -23.43 -9.41 19.44
C MET A 112 -24.63 -8.50 19.59
N TYR A 113 -25.83 -8.95 19.20
CA TYR A 113 -27.02 -8.09 19.22
C TYR A 113 -27.71 -8.07 20.59
N THR A 114 -27.56 -9.11 21.40
CA THR A 114 -28.17 -9.19 22.73
C THR A 114 -27.29 -8.62 23.82
N ASN A 115 -25.97 -8.82 23.72
CA ASN A 115 -25.05 -8.50 24.81
C ASN A 115 -24.28 -7.20 24.58
N TYR A 116 -24.33 -6.65 23.36
CA TYR A 116 -23.59 -5.45 22.99
C TYR A 116 -24.44 -4.51 22.14
N THR A 117 -24.13 -3.21 22.19
CA THR A 117 -24.76 -2.20 21.34
C THR A 117 -24.11 -2.24 19.96
N ALA A 118 -24.44 -3.26 19.16
CA ALA A 118 -23.76 -3.46 17.88
C ALA A 118 -23.96 -2.26 16.94
N SER A 119 -22.85 -1.72 16.43
CA SER A 119 -22.77 -0.65 15.43
C SER A 119 -23.42 -1.08 14.12
N SER A 120 -23.76 -0.11 13.28
CA SER A 120 -24.35 -0.40 11.97
C SER A 120 -23.38 -1.16 11.06
N ALA A 121 -22.07 -0.94 11.22
CA ALA A 121 -21.02 -1.66 10.52
C ALA A 121 -20.97 -3.15 10.92
N VAL A 122 -20.94 -3.46 12.21
CA VAL A 122 -20.99 -4.85 12.69
C VAL A 122 -22.28 -5.53 12.26
N LYS A 123 -23.41 -4.83 12.30
CA LYS A 123 -24.69 -5.36 11.81
C LYS A 123 -24.68 -5.68 10.32
N ALA A 124 -24.04 -4.86 9.50
CA ALA A 124 -23.91 -5.10 8.07
C ALA A 124 -23.02 -6.31 7.76
N VAL A 125 -21.92 -6.48 8.50
CA VAL A 125 -21.03 -7.64 8.35
C VAL A 125 -21.67 -8.93 8.84
N LEU A 126 -22.44 -8.86 9.93
CA LEU A 126 -23.17 -10.01 10.46
C LEU A 126 -24.51 -10.27 9.74
N ASP A 127 -24.77 -9.59 8.61
CA ASP A 127 -25.92 -9.88 7.78
C ASP A 127 -25.80 -11.28 7.14
N PRO A 128 -26.86 -12.10 7.07
CA PRO A 128 -26.80 -13.42 6.46
C PRO A 128 -26.34 -13.41 5.00
N ARG A 129 -26.58 -12.33 4.26
CA ARG A 129 -26.12 -12.19 2.87
C ARG A 129 -24.60 -12.07 2.82
N THR A 130 -24.01 -11.38 3.80
CA THR A 130 -22.55 -11.25 3.94
C THR A 130 -21.89 -12.60 4.15
N PHE A 131 -22.47 -13.49 4.97
CA PHE A 131 -21.98 -14.87 5.12
C PHE A 131 -21.87 -15.60 3.78
N LEU A 132 -22.90 -15.50 2.94
CA LEU A 132 -22.95 -16.17 1.63
C LEU A 132 -21.96 -15.59 0.61
N MET A 133 -21.44 -14.38 0.86
CA MET A 133 -20.45 -13.72 0.00
C MET A 133 -19.02 -14.13 0.33
N PHE A 134 -18.77 -14.72 1.50
CA PHE A 134 -17.45 -15.22 1.83
C PHE A 134 -17.15 -16.55 1.12
N PRO A 135 -15.88 -16.77 0.72
CA PRO A 135 -15.40 -18.09 0.32
C PRO A 135 -15.66 -19.12 1.41
N ARG A 136 -16.21 -20.26 1.01
CA ARG A 136 -16.58 -21.37 1.90
C ARG A 136 -15.73 -22.60 1.57
N ASP A 137 -15.37 -23.35 2.61
CA ASP A 137 -14.66 -24.61 2.45
C ASP A 137 -15.60 -25.77 2.07
N GLU A 138 -15.05 -26.99 2.00
CA GLU A 138 -15.81 -28.20 1.65
C GLU A 138 -16.91 -28.51 2.67
N ASP A 139 -16.81 -27.98 3.90
CA ASP A 139 -17.76 -28.15 5.00
C ASP A 139 -18.75 -26.97 5.09
N ASP A 140 -18.84 -26.13 4.04
CA ASP A 140 -19.67 -24.92 3.96
C ASP A 140 -19.38 -23.88 5.07
N CYS A 141 -18.18 -23.94 5.65
CA CYS A 141 -17.74 -23.02 6.69
C CYS A 141 -16.97 -21.85 6.09
N VAL A 142 -17.15 -20.68 6.69
CA VAL A 142 -16.38 -19.47 6.36
C VAL A 142 -15.17 -19.38 7.27
N ASN A 143 -14.03 -18.96 6.71
CA ASN A 143 -12.86 -18.66 7.52
C ASN A 143 -13.11 -17.40 8.38
N GLY A 144 -13.16 -17.59 9.70
CA GLY A 144 -13.33 -16.51 10.68
C GLY A 144 -12.24 -15.44 10.61
N TYR A 145 -11.06 -15.76 10.07
CA TYR A 145 -10.04 -14.75 9.75
C TYR A 145 -10.54 -13.73 8.74
N THR A 146 -11.11 -14.21 7.64
CA THR A 146 -11.63 -13.37 6.58
C THR A 146 -12.77 -12.48 7.09
N LEU A 147 -13.59 -12.98 8.02
CA LEU A 147 -14.62 -12.19 8.69
C LEU A 147 -14.00 -11.05 9.52
N LEU A 148 -13.03 -11.35 10.38
CA LEU A 148 -12.39 -10.34 11.23
C LEU A 148 -11.59 -9.33 10.38
N GLU A 149 -10.84 -9.78 9.38
CA GLU A 149 -10.13 -8.91 8.44
C GLU A 149 -11.08 -7.95 7.69
N CYS A 150 -12.26 -8.43 7.30
CA CYS A 150 -13.29 -7.60 6.67
C CYS A 150 -13.74 -6.46 7.60
N ILE A 151 -13.86 -6.74 8.89
CA ILE A 151 -14.27 -5.76 9.90
C ILE A 151 -13.18 -4.72 10.15
N TYR A 152 -11.93 -5.16 10.29
CA TYR A 152 -10.80 -4.22 10.38
C TYR A 152 -10.61 -3.42 9.10
N GLN A 153 -10.93 -3.98 7.93
CA GLN A 153 -10.96 -3.20 6.68
C GLN A 153 -12.05 -2.14 6.68
N LEU A 154 -13.26 -2.50 7.07
CA LEU A 154 -14.37 -1.55 7.20
C LEU A 154 -14.03 -0.42 8.16
N GLN A 155 -13.49 -0.74 9.34
CA GLN A 155 -13.10 0.27 10.32
C GLN A 155 -12.06 1.25 9.75
N ARG A 156 -11.04 0.75 9.05
CA ARG A 156 -10.02 1.59 8.38
C ARG A 156 -10.65 2.49 7.33
N SER A 157 -11.47 1.94 6.44
CA SER A 157 -12.12 2.72 5.39
C SER A 157 -13.13 3.72 5.95
N SER A 158 -13.88 3.39 7.01
CA SER A 158 -14.79 4.33 7.67
C SER A 158 -14.06 5.51 8.30
N ILE A 159 -12.92 5.26 8.97
CA ILE A 159 -12.07 6.32 9.52
C ILE A 159 -11.47 7.17 8.40
N ALA A 160 -10.99 6.54 7.33
CA ALA A 160 -10.47 7.23 6.16
C ALA A 160 -11.52 8.14 5.50
N THR A 161 -12.74 7.62 5.26
CA THR A 161 -13.86 8.39 4.73
C THR A 161 -14.23 9.56 5.64
N LYS A 162 -14.28 9.33 6.96
CA LYS A 162 -14.55 10.38 7.93
C LYS A 162 -13.52 11.49 7.83
N CYS A 163 -12.24 11.14 7.77
CA CYS A 163 -11.15 12.10 7.62
C CYS A 163 -11.32 12.95 6.35
N LEU A 164 -11.57 12.32 5.19
CA LEU A 164 -11.78 13.03 3.92
C LEU A 164 -12.97 14.00 3.96
N VAL A 165 -14.08 13.60 4.58
CA VAL A 165 -15.29 14.42 4.70
C VAL A 165 -15.10 15.59 5.65
N GLU A 166 -14.48 15.36 6.82
CA GLU A 166 -14.27 16.41 7.84
C GLU A 166 -13.41 17.56 7.31
N HIS A 167 -12.47 17.26 6.40
CA HIS A 167 -11.58 18.23 5.75
C HIS A 167 -12.16 18.83 4.46
N GLU A 168 -13.41 18.52 4.09
CA GLU A 168 -14.04 19.00 2.83
C GLU A 168 -13.21 18.71 1.58
N ALA A 169 -12.40 17.65 1.60
CA ALA A 169 -11.44 17.36 0.54
C ALA A 169 -12.07 16.72 -0.72
N VAL A 170 -13.33 16.32 -0.61
CA VAL A 170 -14.06 15.58 -1.66
C VAL A 170 -14.89 16.55 -2.47
N THR A 171 -14.65 16.58 -3.79
CA THR A 171 -15.47 17.35 -4.73
C THR A 171 -16.86 16.74 -4.90
N ILE A 172 -17.78 17.49 -5.50
CA ILE A 172 -19.13 16.99 -5.85
C ILE A 172 -19.06 15.73 -6.74
N GLU A 173 -18.00 15.60 -7.54
CA GLU A 173 -17.76 14.46 -8.44
C GLU A 173 -17.12 13.26 -7.74
N GLY A 174 -16.89 13.32 -6.42
CA GLY A 174 -16.27 12.23 -5.66
C GLY A 174 -14.76 12.10 -5.89
N MET A 175 -14.09 13.21 -6.19
CA MET A 175 -12.65 13.26 -6.43
C MET A 175 -11.93 14.01 -5.29
N VAL A 176 -10.67 13.68 -5.07
CA VAL A 176 -9.77 14.36 -4.12
C VAL A 176 -8.54 14.84 -4.87
N GLY A 177 -8.19 16.12 -4.73
CA GLY A 177 -6.98 16.68 -5.32
C GLY A 177 -5.73 16.41 -4.49
N GLU A 178 -4.56 16.48 -5.12
CA GLU A 178 -3.26 16.31 -4.43
C GLU A 178 -3.05 17.34 -3.32
N LEU A 179 -3.48 18.60 -3.51
CA LEU A 179 -3.31 19.65 -2.51
C LEU A 179 -4.13 19.39 -1.25
N GLU A 180 -5.40 19.01 -1.42
CA GLU A 180 -6.29 18.68 -0.31
C GLU A 180 -5.78 17.44 0.43
N LEU A 181 -5.38 16.39 -0.29
CA LEU A 181 -4.82 15.19 0.30
C LEU A 181 -3.51 15.48 1.06
N SER A 182 -2.65 16.33 0.51
CA SER A 182 -1.40 16.76 1.17
C SER A 182 -1.68 17.51 2.46
N SER A 183 -2.71 18.37 2.50
CA SER A 183 -3.09 19.06 3.74
C SER A 183 -3.61 18.09 4.79
N ILE A 184 -4.48 17.15 4.41
CA ILE A 184 -5.00 16.11 5.29
C ILE A 184 -3.85 15.30 5.90
N ILE A 185 -2.93 14.81 5.06
CA ILE A 185 -1.79 14.00 5.51
C ILE A 185 -0.95 14.79 6.54
N ARG A 186 -0.65 16.06 6.26
CA ARG A 186 0.10 16.93 7.17
C ARG A 186 -0.62 17.17 8.49
N GLU A 187 -1.93 17.38 8.46
CA GLU A 187 -2.76 17.57 9.66
C GLU A 187 -2.82 16.28 10.50
N MET A 188 -3.03 15.13 9.86
CA MET A 188 -3.00 13.83 10.53
C MET A 188 -1.65 13.53 11.19
N ILE A 189 -0.53 13.81 10.48
CA ILE A 189 0.82 13.67 11.03
C ILE A 189 1.01 14.61 12.23
N ALA A 190 0.52 15.85 12.13
CA ALA A 190 0.57 16.81 13.24
C ALA A 190 -0.15 16.25 14.48
N THR A 191 -1.39 15.78 14.32
CA THR A 191 -2.19 15.20 15.39
C THR A 191 -1.53 13.95 15.96
N ALA A 192 -1.08 13.02 15.12
CA ALA A 192 -0.41 11.81 15.57
C ALA A 192 0.86 12.12 16.38
N THR A 193 1.67 13.10 15.92
CA THR A 193 2.89 13.53 16.63
C THR A 193 2.59 14.11 18.02
N THR A 194 1.45 14.79 18.18
CA THR A 194 1.03 15.30 19.50
C THR A 194 0.49 14.22 20.44
N LEU A 195 0.09 13.06 19.92
CA LEU A 195 -0.61 12.04 20.69
C LEU A 195 0.27 10.80 20.97
N HIS A 196 0.83 10.19 19.93
CA HIS A 196 1.43 8.84 20.03
C HIS A 196 2.57 8.55 19.05
N LEU A 197 2.80 9.38 18.03
CA LEU A 197 3.85 9.16 17.03
C LEU A 197 5.13 9.90 17.44
N ASP A 198 6.20 9.14 17.70
CA ASP A 198 7.51 9.71 17.98
C ASP A 198 8.19 10.13 16.66
N LEU A 199 8.30 11.45 16.44
CA LEU A 199 8.84 12.02 15.22
C LEU A 199 9.70 13.26 15.54
N GLU A 200 10.95 13.23 15.12
CA GLU A 200 11.89 14.34 15.27
C GLU A 200 11.42 15.58 14.47
N SER A 201 11.47 16.76 15.08
CA SER A 201 11.00 18.02 14.47
C SER A 201 11.68 18.35 13.15
N ASP A 202 12.99 18.13 13.09
CA ASP A 202 13.82 18.48 11.93
C ASP A 202 13.60 17.52 10.76
N PHE A 203 13.15 16.29 11.06
CA PHE A 203 12.84 15.28 10.06
C PHE A 203 11.39 15.39 9.54
N ARG A 204 10.50 16.01 10.31
CA ARG A 204 9.07 16.09 10.00
C ARG A 204 8.74 16.59 8.58
N PRO A 205 9.35 17.66 8.03
CA PRO A 205 9.04 18.10 6.67
C PRO A 205 9.33 17.04 5.60
N PHE A 206 10.42 16.28 5.78
CA PHE A 206 10.80 15.19 4.87
C PHE A 206 9.84 14.00 5.03
N TYR A 207 9.47 13.67 6.27
CA TYR A 207 8.50 12.63 6.56
C TYR A 207 7.13 12.92 5.92
N GLU A 208 6.62 14.15 6.07
CA GLU A 208 5.36 14.59 5.46
C GLU A 208 5.39 14.46 3.93
N LEU A 209 6.48 14.90 3.28
CA LEU A 209 6.63 14.78 1.83
C LEU A 209 6.67 13.31 1.38
N ILE A 210 7.50 12.47 2.02
CA ILE A 210 7.64 11.07 1.64
C ILE A 210 6.30 10.34 1.81
N CYS A 211 5.61 10.52 2.94
CA CYS A 211 4.31 9.90 3.18
C CYS A 211 3.28 10.31 2.12
N THR A 212 3.26 11.60 1.77
CA THR A 212 2.38 12.13 0.72
C THR A 212 2.66 11.44 -0.62
N ARG A 213 3.92 11.38 -1.05
CA ARG A 213 4.29 10.74 -2.33
C ARG A 213 4.05 9.24 -2.34
N MET A 214 4.24 8.53 -1.21
CA MET A 214 3.91 7.10 -1.09
C MET A 214 2.44 6.76 -1.38
N ILE A 215 1.54 7.73 -1.17
CA ILE A 215 0.12 7.61 -1.44
C ILE A 215 -0.20 8.14 -2.84
N VAL A 216 0.15 9.41 -3.12
CA VAL A 216 -0.23 10.13 -4.35
C VAL A 216 0.36 9.49 -5.60
N LEU A 217 1.63 9.08 -5.57
CA LEU A 217 2.34 8.57 -6.75
C LEU A 217 1.70 7.32 -7.36
N ARG A 218 0.92 6.56 -6.58
CA ARG A 218 0.18 5.41 -7.11
C ARG A 218 -0.97 5.81 -8.03
N HIS A 219 -1.47 7.03 -7.87
CA HIS A 219 -2.58 7.60 -8.63
C HIS A 219 -2.12 8.70 -9.60
N ASP A 220 -0.89 9.17 -9.44
CA ASP A 220 -0.26 10.23 -10.23
C ASP A 220 0.85 9.69 -11.12
N PHE A 221 0.71 9.85 -12.43
CA PHE A 221 1.86 9.69 -13.34
C PHE A 221 1.87 10.69 -14.51
N LYS A 222 1.14 11.80 -14.41
CA LYS A 222 1.13 12.77 -15.51
C LYS A 222 2.17 13.84 -15.23
N ALA A 223 3.43 13.60 -15.61
CA ALA A 223 4.53 14.56 -15.47
C ALA A 223 4.20 15.97 -16.00
N ASN A 224 3.33 16.07 -17.01
CA ASN A 224 2.85 17.33 -17.61
C ASN A 224 1.32 17.44 -17.67
N GLY A 225 0.59 16.70 -16.83
CA GLY A 225 -0.87 16.70 -16.83
C GLY A 225 -1.49 17.70 -15.87
N PRO A 226 -2.83 17.84 -15.90
CA PRO A 226 -3.55 18.55 -14.86
C PRO A 226 -3.27 17.91 -13.48
N PRO A 227 -3.44 18.67 -12.38
CA PRO A 227 -3.23 18.17 -11.03
C PRO A 227 -3.98 16.86 -10.80
N THR A 228 -3.35 15.94 -10.09
CA THR A 228 -3.88 14.61 -9.83
C THR A 228 -5.20 14.72 -9.09
N GLN A 229 -6.26 14.24 -9.73
CA GLN A 229 -7.56 14.01 -9.13
C GLN A 229 -7.74 12.52 -8.93
N ILE A 230 -7.90 12.12 -7.67
CA ILE A 230 -8.01 10.72 -7.27
C ILE A 230 -9.47 10.44 -6.94
N PRO A 231 -10.14 9.47 -7.60
CA PRO A 231 -11.45 9.01 -7.17
C PRO A 231 -11.38 8.54 -5.72
N VAL A 232 -12.34 8.95 -4.88
CA VAL A 232 -12.39 8.54 -3.46
C VAL A 232 -12.36 7.02 -3.32
N ASP A 233 -13.05 6.30 -4.22
CA ASP A 233 -13.06 4.83 -4.22
C ASP A 233 -11.67 4.23 -4.42
N ASP A 234 -10.86 4.79 -5.32
CA ASP A 234 -9.51 4.33 -5.58
C ASP A 234 -8.59 4.64 -4.39
N LEU A 235 -8.79 5.79 -3.74
CA LEU A 235 -8.05 6.17 -2.54
C LEU A 235 -8.40 5.27 -1.34
N LEU A 236 -9.68 4.97 -1.13
CA LEU A 236 -10.14 4.07 -0.06
C LEU A 236 -9.78 2.61 -0.31
N ALA A 237 -9.57 2.22 -1.57
CA ALA A 237 -9.03 0.92 -1.93
C ALA A 237 -7.49 0.88 -1.89
N CYS A 238 -6.81 2.02 -1.75
CA CYS A 238 -5.36 2.11 -1.77
C CYS A 238 -4.75 1.56 -0.47
N PRO A 239 -3.97 0.46 -0.52
CA PRO A 239 -3.37 -0.12 0.68
C PRO A 239 -2.43 0.87 1.40
N ALA A 240 -1.78 1.76 0.64
CA ALA A 240 -0.87 2.77 1.19
C ALA A 240 -1.63 3.77 2.07
N PHE A 241 -2.76 4.25 1.57
CA PHE A 241 -3.57 5.17 2.34
C PHE A 241 -4.12 4.50 3.60
N LEU A 242 -4.62 3.27 3.50
CA LEU A 242 -5.15 2.55 4.67
C LEU A 242 -4.08 2.23 5.71
N GLU A 243 -2.86 1.84 5.31
CA GLU A 243 -1.73 1.66 6.23
C GLU A 243 -1.30 2.96 6.91
N PHE A 244 -1.34 4.08 6.18
CA PHE A 244 -1.10 5.40 6.77
C PHE A 244 -2.16 5.72 7.83
N ILE A 245 -3.45 5.50 7.54
CA ILE A 245 -4.55 5.70 8.50
C ILE A 245 -4.37 4.83 9.75
N GLN A 246 -3.93 3.58 9.61
CA GLN A 246 -3.65 2.70 10.75
C GLN A 246 -2.65 3.31 11.74
N LEU A 247 -1.56 3.88 11.22
CA LEU A 247 -0.50 4.45 12.06
C LEU A 247 -0.90 5.83 12.63
N MET A 248 -1.61 6.65 11.86
CA MET A 248 -1.95 8.01 12.26
C MET A 248 -3.14 8.08 13.22
N HIS A 249 -4.09 7.15 13.17
CA HIS A 249 -5.29 7.23 13.99
C HIS A 249 -5.08 6.59 15.38
N PRO A 250 -5.28 7.31 16.50
CA PRO A 250 -4.99 6.79 17.84
C PRO A 250 -5.83 5.56 18.22
N GLY A 251 -7.06 5.47 17.69
CA GLY A 251 -7.92 4.29 17.90
C GLY A 251 -7.59 3.07 17.03
N LEU A 252 -6.62 3.18 16.09
CA LEU A 252 -6.21 2.06 15.23
C LEU A 252 -4.77 1.62 15.49
N GLU A 253 -3.89 2.55 15.85
CA GLU A 253 -2.45 2.32 15.93
C GLU A 253 -2.06 1.08 16.77
N GLY A 254 -2.71 0.90 17.93
CA GLY A 254 -2.46 -0.26 18.80
C GLY A 254 -3.00 -1.60 18.30
N HIS A 255 -3.77 -1.62 17.21
CA HIS A 255 -4.33 -2.83 16.63
C HIS A 255 -3.45 -3.48 15.57
N PHE A 256 -2.38 -2.82 15.10
CA PHE A 256 -1.54 -3.31 14.00
C PHE A 256 -0.05 -3.31 14.39
N VAL A 257 0.72 -4.16 13.73
CA VAL A 257 2.16 -4.25 13.99
C VAL A 257 2.88 -3.04 13.37
N LYS A 258 3.28 -2.06 14.20
CA LYS A 258 4.00 -0.85 13.76
C LYS A 258 5.24 -1.15 12.93
N ALA A 259 6.07 -2.09 13.39
CA ALA A 259 7.35 -2.42 12.76
C ALA A 259 7.23 -2.91 11.30
N THR A 260 6.04 -3.37 10.88
CA THR A 260 5.78 -3.78 9.50
C THR A 260 5.08 -2.70 8.67
N ASN A 261 4.64 -1.60 9.30
CA ASN A 261 3.99 -0.50 8.61
C ASN A 261 5.03 0.32 7.85
N ARG A 262 4.80 0.53 6.54
CA ARG A 262 5.75 1.26 5.69
C ARG A 262 5.90 2.75 6.04
N PHE A 263 4.93 3.31 6.75
CA PHE A 263 4.94 4.69 7.21
C PHE A 263 5.58 4.84 8.58
N ASP A 264 6.06 3.75 9.21
CA ASP A 264 6.80 3.87 10.46
C ASP A 264 7.97 4.88 10.28
N PRO A 265 8.18 5.81 11.24
CA PRO A 265 9.23 6.82 11.13
C PRO A 265 10.61 6.25 10.80
N SER A 266 10.95 5.07 11.33
CA SER A 266 12.24 4.43 11.04
C SER A 266 12.37 3.96 9.58
N ALA A 267 11.28 3.42 9.01
CA ALA A 267 11.22 2.99 7.62
C ALA A 267 11.32 4.20 6.66
N VAL A 268 10.56 5.26 6.94
CA VAL A 268 10.58 6.50 6.14
C VAL A 268 11.92 7.22 6.26
N GLN A 269 12.53 7.22 7.46
CA GLN A 269 13.85 7.82 7.68
C GLN A 269 14.96 7.12 6.88
N ALA A 270 14.81 5.82 6.56
CA ALA A 270 15.76 5.12 5.70
C ALA A 270 15.84 5.76 4.29
N ILE A 271 14.71 6.15 3.70
CA ILE A 271 14.65 6.82 2.39
C ILE A 271 15.37 8.17 2.43
N HIS A 272 15.15 8.95 3.49
CA HIS A 272 15.86 10.22 3.68
C HIS A 272 17.36 10.04 3.92
N ARG A 273 17.77 9.03 4.71
CA ARG A 273 19.20 8.72 4.91
C ARG A 273 19.90 8.31 3.61
N GLN A 274 19.19 7.62 2.72
CA GLN A 274 19.69 7.27 1.39
C GLN A 274 19.95 8.52 0.54
N TYR A 275 19.01 9.47 0.54
CA TYR A 275 19.17 10.76 -0.12
C TYR A 275 20.41 11.52 0.36
N VAL A 276 20.55 11.68 1.68
CA VAL A 276 21.67 12.41 2.30
C VAL A 276 23.03 11.79 1.98
N GLN A 277 23.11 10.48 1.70
CA GLN A 277 24.36 9.82 1.29
C GLN A 277 24.65 9.94 -0.20
N LEU A 278 23.64 10.21 -1.02
CA LEU A 278 23.80 10.45 -2.45
C LEU A 278 24.18 11.90 -2.73
N ASP A 279 23.58 12.87 -2.03
CA ASP A 279 23.92 14.30 -2.07
C ASP A 279 25.29 14.55 -1.40
N ARG A 280 26.38 14.40 -2.17
CA ARG A 280 27.75 14.48 -1.66
C ARG A 280 28.17 15.91 -1.40
N ASN A 281 27.73 16.83 -2.27
CA ASN A 281 28.07 18.25 -2.17
C ASN A 281 27.17 18.99 -1.16
N LYS A 282 26.09 18.34 -0.67
CA LYS A 282 25.11 18.85 0.30
C LYS A 282 24.39 20.10 -0.19
N ASN A 283 24.15 20.19 -1.49
CA ASN A 283 23.46 21.32 -2.10
C ASN A 283 21.93 21.18 -2.05
N GLY A 284 21.41 20.04 -1.56
CA GLY A 284 19.99 19.77 -1.48
C GLY A 284 19.35 19.34 -2.80
N MET A 285 20.15 18.92 -3.77
CA MET A 285 19.73 18.33 -5.04
C MET A 285 20.63 17.12 -5.38
N ILE A 286 20.24 16.34 -6.39
CA ILE A 286 21.00 15.17 -6.84
C ILE A 286 21.38 15.32 -8.30
N SER A 287 22.68 15.26 -8.57
CA SER A 287 23.22 15.19 -9.92
C SER A 287 23.16 13.79 -10.52
N SER A 288 23.30 13.69 -11.85
CA SER A 288 23.34 12.39 -12.54
C SER A 288 24.54 11.53 -12.11
N ASP A 289 25.66 12.16 -11.77
CA ASP A 289 26.85 11.50 -11.22
C ASP A 289 26.68 11.06 -9.77
N GLU A 290 25.77 11.66 -9.02
CA GLU A 290 25.41 11.17 -7.69
C GLU A 290 24.43 10.00 -7.79
N LEU A 291 23.42 10.10 -8.65
CA LEU A 291 22.39 9.07 -8.83
C LEU A 291 22.96 7.73 -9.33
N ILE A 292 24.07 7.74 -10.09
CA ILE A 292 24.73 6.50 -10.55
C ILE A 292 25.18 5.57 -9.40
N ASP A 293 25.33 6.13 -8.20
CA ASP A 293 25.68 5.39 -6.98
C ASP A 293 24.47 4.96 -6.14
N TYR A 294 23.25 5.16 -6.66
CA TYR A 294 22.03 4.63 -6.06
C TYR A 294 22.15 3.12 -5.83
N GLY A 295 21.84 2.67 -4.61
CA GLY A 295 21.97 1.27 -4.21
C GLY A 295 23.38 0.83 -3.78
N LYS A 296 24.42 1.67 -3.96
CA LYS A 296 25.81 1.38 -3.55
C LYS A 296 26.18 1.95 -2.18
N LYS A 297 25.46 2.96 -1.71
CA LYS A 297 25.75 3.62 -0.42
C LYS A 297 25.26 2.78 0.77
N LYS A 298 25.84 3.01 1.95
CA LYS A 298 25.57 2.22 3.17
C LYS A 298 24.10 2.26 3.61
N ALA A 299 23.41 3.37 3.39
CA ALA A 299 21.99 3.51 3.73
C ALA A 299 21.07 2.59 2.91
N PHE A 300 21.53 2.07 1.77
CA PHE A 300 20.79 1.08 0.98
C PHE A 300 21.04 -0.36 1.46
N ASN A 301 22.19 -0.61 2.09
CA ASN A 301 22.56 -1.92 2.61
C ASN A 301 23.43 -1.76 3.87
N PRO A 302 22.83 -1.74 5.08
CA PRO A 302 23.54 -1.49 6.33
C PRO A 302 24.49 -2.63 6.73
N ILE A 303 24.28 -3.84 6.21
CA ILE A 303 24.97 -5.06 6.65
C ILE A 303 26.17 -5.39 5.74
N HIS A 304 26.19 -4.92 4.48
CA HIS A 304 27.19 -5.15 3.41
C HIS A 304 27.44 -6.64 3.07
N GLN A 305 27.33 -7.05 1.81
CA GLN A 305 28.52 -7.17 0.92
C GLN A 305 28.24 -6.85 -0.55
N THR A 306 26.98 -6.61 -0.96
CA THR A 306 26.63 -6.36 -2.37
C THR A 306 25.74 -5.12 -2.52
N PRO A 307 25.96 -4.28 -3.55
CA PRO A 307 25.03 -3.22 -3.90
C PRO A 307 23.61 -3.76 -4.09
N THR A 308 22.59 -3.00 -3.69
CA THR A 308 21.18 -3.39 -3.95
C THR A 308 20.82 -3.17 -5.42
N HIS A 309 21.45 -2.18 -6.04
CA HIS A 309 21.27 -1.81 -7.43
C HIS A 309 22.63 -1.38 -7.99
N ASP A 310 22.77 -1.50 -9.31
CA ASP A 310 23.92 -0.97 -10.02
C ASP A 310 23.51 -0.35 -11.36
N LEU A 311 23.09 0.91 -11.32
CA LEU A 311 22.46 1.60 -12.44
C LEU A 311 23.42 1.91 -13.60
N THR A 312 23.06 1.56 -14.83
CA THR A 312 23.84 1.94 -16.04
C THR A 312 23.74 3.43 -16.34
N ARG A 313 24.74 3.98 -17.04
CA ARG A 313 24.75 5.40 -17.42
C ARG A 313 23.60 5.73 -18.38
N ALA A 314 23.32 4.88 -19.35
CA ALA A 314 22.19 5.00 -20.27
C ALA A 314 20.86 5.15 -19.51
N PHE A 315 20.62 4.29 -18.51
CA PHE A 315 19.44 4.37 -17.65
C PHE A 315 19.37 5.71 -16.90
N VAL A 316 20.43 6.11 -16.21
CA VAL A 316 20.45 7.38 -15.46
C VAL A 316 20.23 8.58 -16.38
N ASN A 317 20.83 8.58 -17.58
CA ASN A 317 20.61 9.66 -18.54
C ASN A 317 19.13 9.77 -18.94
N GLN A 318 18.42 8.65 -19.12
CA GLN A 318 17.00 8.68 -19.42
C GLN A 318 16.16 9.13 -18.22
N VAL A 319 16.54 8.76 -16.99
CA VAL A 319 15.88 9.28 -15.78
C VAL A 319 15.92 10.81 -15.75
N PHE A 320 17.09 11.41 -16.02
CA PHE A 320 17.26 12.86 -16.05
C PHE A 320 16.63 13.54 -17.28
N ALA A 321 16.41 12.81 -18.38
CA ALA A 321 15.68 13.32 -19.54
C ALA A 321 14.16 13.37 -19.31
N GLU A 322 13.63 12.42 -18.54
CA GLU A 322 12.18 12.27 -18.29
C GLU A 322 11.71 12.95 -17.00
N THR A 323 12.64 13.32 -16.12
CA THR A 323 12.35 13.98 -14.84
C THR A 323 12.60 15.47 -14.96
N THR A 324 11.75 16.29 -14.33
CA THR A 324 12.00 17.74 -14.24
C THR A 324 13.29 18.01 -13.47
N THR A 325 14.25 18.67 -14.13
CA THR A 325 15.53 19.06 -13.54
C THR A 325 15.63 20.58 -13.36
N HIS A 326 16.39 21.02 -12.36
CA HIS A 326 16.58 22.43 -12.06
C HIS A 326 17.87 23.00 -12.70
N PRO A 327 17.79 24.13 -13.43
CA PRO A 327 18.98 24.85 -13.90
C PRO A 327 19.81 25.41 -12.74
N PRO A 328 21.13 25.62 -12.90
CA PRO A 328 21.91 25.48 -14.14
C PRO A 328 22.52 24.08 -14.34
N HIS A 329 22.50 23.22 -13.33
CA HIS A 329 23.24 21.95 -13.34
C HIS A 329 22.42 20.75 -13.80
N GLY A 330 21.11 20.90 -14.00
CA GLY A 330 20.24 19.81 -14.43
C GLY A 330 20.07 18.76 -13.34
N GLU A 331 19.96 19.19 -12.08
CA GLU A 331 19.84 18.32 -10.92
C GLU A 331 18.37 18.08 -10.56
N ILE A 332 18.08 16.94 -9.93
CA ILE A 332 16.74 16.63 -9.43
C ILE A 332 16.62 17.03 -7.97
N ASP A 333 15.46 17.54 -7.57
CA ASP A 333 15.20 17.88 -6.17
C ASP A 333 14.83 16.65 -5.33
N PHE A 334 14.66 16.87 -4.02
CA PHE A 334 14.28 15.80 -3.09
C PHE A 334 12.95 15.12 -3.45
N LYS A 335 11.95 15.85 -3.96
CA LYS A 335 10.66 15.26 -4.35
C LYS A 335 10.84 14.31 -5.52
N ALA A 336 11.56 14.72 -6.55
CA ALA A 336 11.89 13.90 -7.71
C ALA A 336 12.71 12.66 -7.33
N TYR A 337 13.66 12.79 -6.39
CA TYR A 337 14.37 11.64 -5.83
C TYR A 337 13.44 10.66 -5.10
N VAL A 338 12.50 11.16 -4.30
CA VAL A 338 11.53 10.31 -3.59
C VAL A 338 10.66 9.57 -4.59
N ASP A 339 10.14 10.25 -5.61
CA ASP A 339 9.34 9.62 -6.67
C ASP A 339 10.15 8.52 -7.38
N PHE A 340 11.40 8.81 -7.77
CA PHE A 340 12.32 7.82 -8.34
C PHE A 340 12.49 6.59 -7.43
N THR A 341 12.78 6.82 -6.14
CA THR A 341 13.04 5.74 -5.18
C THR A 341 11.82 4.85 -4.97
N LEU A 342 10.63 5.45 -4.91
CA LEU A 342 9.37 4.72 -4.77
C LEU A 342 9.03 3.91 -6.02
N LEU A 343 9.27 4.45 -7.22
CA LEU A 343 9.08 3.74 -8.50
C LEU A 343 10.09 2.60 -8.67
N MET A 344 11.34 2.79 -8.24
CA MET A 344 12.36 1.73 -8.24
C MET A 344 12.02 0.57 -7.31
N ALA A 345 11.31 0.83 -6.20
CA ALA A 345 10.86 -0.21 -5.28
C ALA A 345 9.60 -0.94 -5.77
N ASP A 346 8.79 -0.32 -6.63
CA ASP A 346 7.55 -0.88 -7.16
C ASP A 346 7.77 -1.58 -8.50
N LYS A 347 7.53 -2.89 -8.53
CA LYS A 347 7.83 -3.74 -9.70
C LYS A 347 6.63 -4.06 -10.56
N SER A 348 5.42 -3.68 -10.12
CA SER A 348 4.19 -4.23 -10.70
C SER A 348 3.07 -3.22 -10.87
N SER A 349 3.09 -2.07 -10.19
CA SER A 349 2.03 -1.09 -10.40
C SER A 349 2.07 -0.52 -11.82
N GLU A 350 0.90 -0.19 -12.34
CA GLU A 350 0.76 0.44 -13.64
C GLU A 350 1.59 1.74 -13.74
N THR A 351 1.63 2.52 -12.66
CA THR A 351 2.45 3.73 -12.55
C THR A 351 3.93 3.43 -12.71
N ALA A 352 4.47 2.45 -11.97
CA ALA A 352 5.88 2.08 -12.09
C ALA A 352 6.22 1.50 -13.46
N LEU A 353 5.37 0.63 -14.00
CA LEU A 353 5.55 0.07 -15.34
C LEU A 353 5.54 1.16 -16.41
N ARG A 354 4.62 2.14 -16.30
CA ARG A 354 4.57 3.30 -17.21
C ARG A 354 5.80 4.19 -17.07
N TYR A 355 6.32 4.37 -15.86
CA TYR A 355 7.59 5.06 -15.64
C TYR A 355 8.73 4.41 -16.39
N PHE A 356 8.98 3.12 -16.16
CA PHE A 356 10.04 2.40 -16.87
C PHE A 356 9.80 2.33 -18.37
N TRP A 357 8.56 2.19 -18.82
CA TRP A 357 8.21 2.27 -20.23
C TRP A 357 8.64 3.60 -20.85
N ASN A 358 8.34 4.73 -20.19
CA ASN A 358 8.72 6.05 -20.69
C ASN A 358 10.24 6.25 -20.76
N LEU A 359 10.99 5.65 -19.84
CA LEU A 359 12.47 5.65 -19.88
C LEU A 359 13.00 4.82 -21.06
N LEU A 360 12.35 3.69 -21.35
CA LEU A 360 12.75 2.80 -22.45
C LEU A 360 12.36 3.38 -23.81
N ASP A 361 11.12 3.84 -23.96
CA ASP A 361 10.61 4.52 -25.15
C ASP A 361 11.04 6.00 -25.17
N PHE A 362 12.35 6.25 -25.07
CA PHE A 362 12.91 7.60 -25.08
C PHE A 362 12.69 8.33 -26.42
N GLN A 363 12.37 7.59 -27.50
CA GLN A 363 12.02 8.14 -28.81
C GLN A 363 10.53 8.49 -28.92
N LYS A 364 9.70 8.14 -27.93
CA LYS A 364 8.25 8.40 -27.88
C LYS A 364 7.48 7.86 -29.09
N GLN A 365 7.85 6.66 -29.55
CA GLN A 365 7.23 6.03 -30.71
C GLN A 365 6.09 5.08 -30.35
N GLY A 366 5.92 4.77 -29.06
CA GLY A 366 4.92 3.82 -28.57
C GLY A 366 5.33 2.36 -28.69
N PHE A 367 6.57 2.07 -29.10
CA PHE A 367 7.15 0.73 -29.14
C PHE A 367 8.66 0.80 -28.90
N VAL A 368 9.23 -0.30 -28.41
CA VAL A 368 10.67 -0.46 -28.18
C VAL A 368 11.24 -1.36 -29.27
N ASP A 369 12.22 -0.85 -30.03
CA ASP A 369 12.87 -1.61 -31.10
C ASP A 369 14.25 -2.15 -30.67
N ALA A 370 14.88 -2.89 -31.59
CA ALA A 370 16.19 -3.49 -31.34
C ALA A 370 17.30 -2.43 -31.12
N PHE A 371 17.15 -1.24 -31.70
CA PHE A 371 18.10 -0.14 -31.54
C PHE A 371 18.01 0.46 -30.14
N VAL A 372 16.80 0.76 -29.67
CA VAL A 372 16.53 1.25 -28.31
C VAL A 372 17.08 0.27 -27.28
N LEU A 373 16.79 -1.03 -27.43
CA LEU A 373 17.32 -2.06 -26.54
C LEU A 373 18.86 -2.13 -26.56
N ASP A 374 19.47 -1.96 -27.73
CA ASP A 374 20.93 -2.00 -27.86
C ASP A 374 21.63 -0.90 -27.06
N VAL A 375 21.02 0.28 -26.94
CA VAL A 375 21.58 1.37 -26.13
C VAL A 375 21.76 0.93 -24.68
N PHE A 376 20.73 0.33 -24.07
CA PHE A 376 20.82 -0.14 -22.68
C PHE A 376 21.66 -1.41 -22.52
N LEU A 377 21.56 -2.35 -23.46
CA LEU A 377 22.30 -3.61 -23.40
C LEU A 377 23.81 -3.40 -23.50
N ARG A 378 24.28 -2.40 -24.26
CA ARG A 378 25.72 -2.09 -24.36
C ARG A 378 26.31 -1.68 -23.02
N ASP A 379 25.65 -0.77 -22.31
CA ASP A 379 26.08 -0.34 -20.98
C ASP A 379 26.01 -1.48 -19.96
N LEU A 380 24.97 -2.33 -20.06
CA LEU A 380 24.84 -3.50 -19.19
C LEU A 380 25.98 -4.50 -19.41
N VAL A 381 26.33 -4.79 -20.67
CA VAL A 381 27.47 -5.66 -21.02
C VAL A 381 28.76 -5.09 -20.47
N GLN A 382 28.99 -3.78 -20.61
CA GLN A 382 30.17 -3.13 -20.05
C GLN A 382 30.25 -3.34 -18.54
N LYS A 383 29.14 -3.12 -17.82
CA LYS A 383 29.11 -3.37 -16.38
C LYS A 383 29.37 -4.82 -16.00
N ILE A 384 28.76 -5.78 -16.69
CA ILE A 384 28.98 -7.20 -16.37
C ILE A 384 30.46 -7.56 -16.52
N ARG A 385 31.15 -7.01 -17.52
CA ARG A 385 32.60 -7.16 -17.71
C ARG A 385 33.42 -6.53 -16.59
N GLU A 386 32.95 -5.42 -16.02
CA GLU A 386 33.60 -4.78 -14.86
C GLU A 386 33.48 -5.62 -13.57
N TYR A 387 32.41 -6.43 -13.42
CA TYR A 387 32.23 -7.33 -12.25
C TYR A 387 32.79 -8.74 -12.43
N GLY A 388 32.98 -9.20 -13.67
CA GLY A 388 33.51 -10.53 -13.96
C GLY A 388 34.32 -10.53 -15.25
N ASP A 389 35.47 -11.22 -15.22
CA ASP A 389 36.38 -11.46 -16.36
C ASP A 389 35.75 -12.30 -17.50
N ASP A 390 34.42 -12.34 -17.65
CA ASP A 390 33.77 -13.02 -18.77
C ASP A 390 33.69 -12.10 -19.99
N GLU A 391 34.83 -11.96 -20.66
CA GLU A 391 35.00 -11.34 -21.98
C GLU A 391 34.02 -11.88 -23.04
N SER A 392 33.45 -13.08 -22.84
CA SER A 392 32.56 -13.74 -23.79
C SER A 392 31.12 -13.23 -23.76
N ILE A 393 30.77 -12.32 -22.83
CA ILE A 393 29.44 -11.69 -22.81
C ILE A 393 29.34 -10.57 -23.85
N THR A 394 28.33 -10.67 -24.72
CA THR A 394 28.07 -9.73 -25.81
C THR A 394 26.58 -9.40 -25.89
N THR A 395 26.23 -8.27 -26.52
CA THR A 395 24.83 -7.87 -26.71
C THR A 395 24.03 -8.91 -27.49
N THR A 396 24.66 -9.55 -28.49
CA THR A 396 24.07 -10.66 -29.25
C THR A 396 23.72 -11.86 -28.36
N ARG A 397 24.58 -12.19 -27.40
CA ARG A 397 24.35 -13.31 -26.47
C ARG A 397 23.21 -13.02 -25.50
N LEU A 398 23.10 -11.77 -25.03
CA LEU A 398 21.96 -11.32 -24.20
C LEU A 398 20.63 -11.31 -24.98
N ARG A 399 20.66 -11.02 -26.28
CA ARG A 399 19.47 -11.11 -27.15
C ARG A 399 18.98 -12.55 -27.35
N VAL A 400 19.90 -13.50 -27.48
CA VAL A 400 19.60 -14.92 -27.79
C VAL A 400 19.31 -15.76 -26.53
N GLY A 401 19.82 -15.36 -25.35
CA GLY A 401 19.49 -16.04 -24.08
C GLY A 401 17.99 -16.08 -23.76
N SER A 402 17.21 -15.15 -24.31
CA SER A 402 15.75 -15.06 -24.13
C SER A 402 14.93 -15.95 -25.08
N THR A 403 15.55 -16.55 -26.11
CA THR A 403 14.85 -17.46 -27.05
C THR A 403 15.04 -18.94 -26.70
N GLY A 404 15.81 -19.26 -25.66
CA GLY A 404 16.01 -20.64 -25.16
C GLY A 404 14.96 -21.15 -24.16
N LEU A 405 13.98 -20.32 -23.79
CA LEU A 405 12.85 -20.68 -22.91
C LEU A 405 11.52 -20.41 -23.64
N MET A 406 11.31 -21.10 -24.76
CA MET A 406 9.97 -21.34 -25.28
C MET A 406 9.85 -22.82 -25.69
N PHE A 407 8.92 -23.50 -25.03
CA PHE A 407 8.41 -24.86 -25.25
C PHE A 407 9.35 -26.04 -24.92
N ALA A 408 9.36 -26.40 -23.64
CA ALA A 408 9.27 -27.80 -23.20
C ALA A 408 8.33 -27.88 -21.98
#